data_AF-A0A146KGY9-F1
#
_entry.id   AF-A0A146KGY9-F1
#
_cell.length_a   1.000
_cell.length_b   1.000
_cell.length_c   1.000
_cell.angle_alpha   90.00
_cell.angle_beta   90.00
_cell.angle_gamma   90.00
#
_symmetry.space_group_name_H-M   'P 1'
#
loop_
_entity.id
_entity.type
_entity.pdbx_description
1 polymer ?
#
loop_
_entity_poly.entity_id
_entity_poly.type
_entity_poly.pdbx_seq_one_letter_code
_entity_poly.pdbx_strand_id
1 'polypeptide(L)'
;KVKDPQKSAKSGKLVTDEASQAGGLVTWNTYKTWMKAGSSLLALFMLMFMVLKEGTAQYQSMFVSHWASDKYGWTKAENNTQDFKFDVISCSPEAKLRQLRPILCQDNEKLRFLDLMMLMKAGNDQNINPSYIGQGISQCVTFSGGNMLMDFGPASSKYLWLYVGLTAILTSLTFISSMMFSNFALSASKTLHNKMLNSLLKTKMLFFETTPQGRIVNRLSKDTDSLDSSLMSYSSTGTTTLFMLFGMFISITIVNWPCLIIIIPSIFIFYLIYNVFRKVYPKAKRISAIARSPVYNVCNETMDCLSTIRAYGEQSQMLEMFRDASNHACSAVFMEQGIMRWMIFRVGILCSCFALSITFIAIFMTPFSQEVANYTGLIVSYGFSISLILNQFVITMVNFEGEM
;
A
#
# COMPACT_ATOMS: atom_id res chain seq x y z
N LYS A 1 24.79 -40.85 -40.24
CA LYS A 1 25.01 -39.75 -39.28
C LYS A 1 24.23 -40.07 -38.00
N VAL A 2 24.93 -40.59 -37.00
CA VAL A 2 24.38 -41.04 -35.71
C VAL A 2 23.82 -39.81 -34.98
N LYS A 3 22.53 -39.82 -34.65
CA LYS A 3 21.87 -38.78 -33.83
C LYS A 3 22.38 -38.93 -32.40
N ASP A 4 23.09 -37.92 -31.87
CA ASP A 4 23.49 -37.86 -30.46
C ASP A 4 22.26 -37.99 -29.53
N PRO A 5 22.15 -39.07 -28.75
CA PRO A 5 21.02 -39.29 -27.82
C PRO A 5 20.93 -38.20 -26.75
N GLN A 6 22.07 -37.59 -26.38
CA GLN A 6 22.15 -36.55 -25.36
C GLN A 6 21.46 -35.22 -25.74
N LYS A 7 21.35 -34.89 -27.04
CA LYS A 7 20.65 -33.66 -27.48
C LYS A 7 19.13 -33.81 -27.51
N SER A 8 18.63 -35.02 -27.84
CA SER A 8 17.22 -35.37 -27.74
C SER A 8 16.74 -35.37 -26.28
N ALA A 9 17.54 -36.00 -25.40
CA ALA A 9 17.25 -36.04 -23.97
C ALA A 9 17.21 -34.64 -23.33
N LYS A 10 18.10 -33.70 -23.73
CA LYS A 10 18.07 -32.30 -23.26
C LYS A 10 16.83 -31.52 -23.71
N SER A 11 16.31 -31.77 -24.91
CA SER A 11 15.09 -31.10 -25.42
C SER A 11 13.84 -31.59 -24.68
N GLY A 12 13.75 -32.89 -24.38
CA GLY A 12 12.68 -33.44 -23.53
C GLY A 12 12.77 -32.92 -22.10
N LYS A 13 13.99 -32.79 -21.57
CA LYS A 13 14.25 -32.25 -20.22
C LYS A 13 13.75 -30.81 -20.06
N LEU A 14 13.93 -29.94 -21.06
CA LEU A 14 13.44 -28.56 -21.04
C LEU A 14 11.91 -28.46 -20.99
N VAL A 15 11.19 -29.33 -21.70
CA VAL A 15 9.71 -29.35 -21.69
C VAL A 15 9.17 -29.91 -20.36
N THR A 16 9.86 -30.89 -19.77
CA THR A 16 9.53 -31.39 -18.42
C THR A 16 9.96 -30.43 -17.30
N ASP A 17 11.03 -29.67 -17.53
CA ASP A 17 11.51 -28.62 -16.63
C ASP A 17 10.57 -27.40 -16.67
N GLU A 18 9.98 -27.04 -17.83
CA GLU A 18 8.90 -26.05 -17.90
C GLU A 18 7.64 -26.50 -17.15
N ALA A 19 7.26 -27.78 -17.26
CA ALA A 19 6.12 -28.34 -16.52
C ALA A 19 6.35 -28.45 -14.99
N SER A 20 7.62 -28.49 -14.55
CA SER A 20 8.01 -28.53 -13.14
C SER A 20 8.39 -27.14 -12.57
N GLN A 21 8.87 -26.21 -13.40
CA GLN A 21 9.12 -24.81 -13.04
C GLN A 21 7.85 -23.95 -13.05
N ALA A 22 6.81 -24.34 -13.78
CA ALA A 22 5.48 -23.72 -13.72
C ALA A 22 4.78 -23.86 -12.34
N GLY A 23 5.45 -24.40 -11.32
CA GLY A 23 4.81 -25.01 -10.15
C GLY A 23 5.18 -24.50 -8.77
N GLY A 24 6.01 -23.46 -8.59
CA GLY A 24 6.11 -22.99 -7.20
C GLY A 24 6.91 -21.91 -6.52
N LEU A 25 7.83 -21.24 -7.21
CA LEU A 25 8.43 -20.00 -6.72
C LEU A 25 9.14 -19.33 -7.88
N VAL A 26 8.74 -18.10 -8.22
CA VAL A 26 9.49 -17.32 -9.21
C VAL A 26 10.89 -17.06 -8.64
N THR A 27 11.91 -17.57 -9.33
CA THR A 27 13.29 -17.44 -8.87
C THR A 27 13.76 -15.98 -9.04
N TRP A 28 14.60 -15.48 -8.14
CA TRP A 28 15.22 -14.15 -8.26
C TRP A 28 15.91 -13.90 -9.60
N ASN A 29 16.38 -14.96 -10.26
CA ASN A 29 16.97 -14.88 -11.58
C ASN A 29 15.96 -14.46 -12.67
N THR A 30 14.69 -14.84 -12.54
CA THR A 30 13.61 -14.45 -13.47
C THR A 30 13.37 -12.94 -13.39
N TYR A 31 13.26 -12.39 -12.17
CA TYR A 31 13.19 -10.94 -11.95
C TYR A 31 14.38 -10.19 -12.56
N LYS A 32 15.59 -10.70 -12.36
CA LYS A 32 16.81 -10.11 -12.93
C LYS A 32 16.82 -10.15 -14.46
N THR A 33 16.27 -11.21 -15.04
CA THR A 33 16.18 -11.36 -16.50
C THR A 33 15.17 -10.40 -17.10
N TRP A 34 14.02 -10.24 -16.45
CA TRP A 34 13.00 -9.25 -16.82
C TRP A 34 13.55 -7.82 -16.72
N MET A 35 14.22 -7.49 -15.61
CA MET A 35 14.88 -6.18 -15.44
C MET A 35 15.95 -5.91 -16.50
N LYS A 36 16.75 -6.93 -16.87
CA LYS A 36 17.75 -6.80 -17.94
C LYS A 36 17.13 -6.69 -19.33
N ALA A 37 15.91 -7.18 -19.54
CA ALA A 37 15.24 -7.09 -20.84
C ALA A 37 14.82 -5.65 -21.17
N GLY A 38 14.43 -4.86 -20.16
CA GLY A 38 13.99 -3.47 -20.36
C GLY A 38 15.09 -2.42 -20.56
N SER A 39 16.34 -2.84 -20.81
CA SER A 39 17.57 -2.02 -20.79
C SER A 39 17.97 -1.56 -19.39
N SER A 40 19.24 -1.78 -19.04
CA SER A 40 19.79 -1.42 -17.72
C SER A 40 19.80 0.10 -17.48
N LEU A 41 19.90 0.90 -18.54
CA LEU A 41 19.89 2.35 -18.45
C LEU A 41 18.48 2.89 -18.14
N LEU A 42 17.46 2.41 -18.87
CA LEU A 42 16.06 2.80 -18.65
C LEU A 42 15.57 2.37 -17.26
N ALA A 43 15.97 1.19 -16.81
CA ALA A 43 15.67 0.72 -15.46
C ALA A 43 16.23 1.66 -14.38
N LEU A 44 17.46 2.16 -14.55
CA LEU A 44 18.09 3.08 -13.60
C LEU A 44 17.36 4.42 -13.57
N PHE A 45 17.04 5.01 -14.73
CA PHE A 45 16.26 6.24 -14.80
C PHE A 45 14.86 6.06 -14.21
N MET A 46 14.18 4.95 -14.51
CA MET A 46 12.88 4.63 -13.91
C MET A 46 12.95 4.60 -12.38
N LEU A 47 13.92 3.89 -11.81
CA LEU A 47 14.09 3.80 -10.36
C LEU A 47 14.42 5.16 -9.75
N MET A 48 15.27 5.95 -10.40
CA MET A 48 15.63 7.30 -9.94
C MET A 48 14.40 8.22 -9.88
N PHE A 49 13.60 8.28 -10.96
CA PHE A 49 12.39 9.10 -10.99
C PHE A 49 11.32 8.60 -10.01
N MET A 50 11.20 7.28 -9.80
CA MET A 50 10.30 6.74 -8.77
C MET A 50 10.71 7.14 -7.36
N VAL A 51 12.01 7.06 -7.03
CA VAL A 51 12.53 7.51 -5.73
C VAL A 51 12.30 9.00 -5.56
N LEU A 52 12.55 9.80 -6.59
CA LEU A 52 12.39 11.25 -6.54
C LEU A 52 10.91 11.66 -6.42
N LYS A 53 10.01 11.00 -7.16
CA LYS A 53 8.55 11.16 -7.06
C LYS A 53 8.07 10.83 -5.64
N GLU A 54 8.43 9.67 -5.11
CA GLU A 54 7.98 9.25 -3.79
C GLU A 54 8.59 10.11 -2.69
N GLY A 55 9.88 10.45 -2.78
CA GLY A 55 10.55 11.37 -1.87
C GLY A 55 9.87 12.74 -1.82
N THR A 56 9.47 13.28 -2.98
CA THR A 56 8.71 14.52 -3.07
C THR A 56 7.32 14.39 -2.43
N ALA A 57 6.64 13.26 -2.61
CA ALA A 57 5.34 13.00 -1.99
C ALA A 57 5.44 12.97 -0.45
N GLN A 58 6.44 12.28 0.08
CA GLN A 58 6.68 12.20 1.54
C GLN A 58 7.09 13.56 2.11
N TYR A 59 7.96 14.29 1.42
CA TYR A 59 8.33 15.66 1.79
C TYR A 59 7.12 16.59 1.81
N GLN A 60 6.25 16.51 0.80
CA GLN A 60 5.02 17.30 0.75
C GLN A 60 4.10 17.01 1.96
N SER A 61 3.93 15.73 2.34
CA SER A 61 3.16 15.36 3.53
C SER A 61 3.76 15.91 4.82
N MET A 62 5.09 15.80 4.98
CA MET A 62 5.80 16.38 6.13
C MET A 62 5.64 17.90 6.16
N PHE A 63 5.79 18.57 5.00
CA PHE A 63 5.61 20.00 4.87
C PHE A 63 4.20 20.46 5.26
N VAL A 64 3.15 19.73 4.81
CA VAL A 64 1.77 20.03 5.20
C VAL A 64 1.58 19.87 6.71
N SER A 65 2.16 18.83 7.32
CA SER A 65 2.11 18.65 8.77
C SER A 65 2.80 19.80 9.51
N HIS A 66 3.95 20.26 9.00
CA HIS A 66 4.66 21.41 9.55
C HIS A 66 3.85 22.71 9.42
N TRP A 67 3.29 22.98 8.24
CA TRP A 67 2.43 24.13 7.99
C TRP A 67 1.16 24.11 8.88
N ALA A 68 0.57 22.93 9.10
CA ALA A 68 -0.58 22.78 9.98
C ALA A 68 -0.25 23.10 11.45
N SER A 69 0.95 22.76 11.93
CA SER A 69 1.41 23.13 13.28
C SER A 69 1.73 24.62 13.41
N ASP A 70 2.36 25.22 12.39
CA ASP A 70 2.76 26.64 12.39
C ASP A 70 1.57 27.61 12.18
N LYS A 71 0.37 27.10 11.89
CA LYS A 71 -0.84 27.88 11.54
C LYS A 71 -1.32 28.84 12.65
N TYR A 72 -0.88 28.66 13.90
CA TYR A 72 -1.18 29.58 15.01
C TYR A 72 -0.04 30.57 15.34
N GLY A 73 1.07 30.58 14.60
CA GLY A 73 2.13 31.59 14.76
C GLY A 73 2.89 31.57 16.09
N TRP A 74 2.90 30.44 16.82
CA TRP A 74 3.61 30.31 18.11
C TRP A 74 5.10 30.62 18.00
N THR A 75 5.71 30.32 16.86
CA THR A 75 7.11 30.64 16.53
C THR A 75 7.40 32.15 16.50
N LYS A 76 6.40 33.00 16.23
CA LYS A 76 6.52 34.46 16.31
C LYS A 76 6.12 35.05 17.66
N ALA A 77 5.22 34.39 18.40
CA ALA A 77 4.82 34.82 19.73
C ALA A 77 5.96 34.66 20.76
N GLU A 78 6.84 33.67 20.58
CA GLU A 78 7.97 33.41 21.48
C GLU A 78 9.09 34.47 21.38
N ASN A 79 9.23 35.15 20.23
CA ASN A 79 10.19 36.24 20.05
C ASN A 79 9.63 37.63 20.41
N ASN A 80 8.32 37.76 20.56
CA ASN A 80 7.65 38.98 21.00
C ASN A 80 6.84 38.70 22.27
N THR A 81 7.52 38.32 23.35
CA THR A 81 6.95 38.23 24.70
C THR A 81 6.79 39.62 25.33
N GLN A 82 6.08 40.52 24.64
CA GLN A 82 5.48 41.68 25.29
C GLN A 82 4.01 41.76 24.88
N ASP A 83 3.15 41.74 25.89
CA ASP A 83 1.75 42.15 25.88
C ASP A 83 0.68 41.18 25.35
N PHE A 84 0.56 40.00 25.98
CA PHE A 84 -0.77 39.37 26.13
C PHE A 84 -1.12 39.18 27.60
N LYS A 85 -1.60 40.26 28.23
CA LYS A 85 -2.30 40.20 29.52
C LYS A 85 -3.69 39.59 29.32
N PHE A 86 -3.94 38.44 29.94
CA PHE A 86 -5.26 37.82 29.99
C PHE A 86 -6.10 38.51 31.08
N ASP A 87 -7.13 39.25 30.67
CA ASP A 87 -8.09 39.84 31.60
C ASP A 87 -9.33 38.93 31.72
N VAL A 88 -9.37 38.11 32.77
CA VAL A 88 -10.41 37.09 33.04
C VAL A 88 -11.77 37.71 33.44
N ILE A 89 -11.88 39.03 33.45
CA ILE A 89 -13.02 39.75 34.03
C ILE A 89 -14.25 39.76 33.11
N SER A 90 -14.11 39.41 31.83
CA SER A 90 -15.23 39.46 30.86
C SER A 90 -16.10 38.20 30.79
N CYS A 91 -15.75 37.09 31.47
CA CYS A 91 -16.35 35.79 31.18
C CYS A 91 -17.40 35.25 32.18
N SER A 92 -17.83 35.97 33.22
CA SER A 92 -18.95 35.47 34.04
C SER A 92 -19.63 36.57 34.89
N PRO A 93 -20.97 36.60 34.98
CA PRO A 93 -21.69 37.50 35.89
C PRO A 93 -21.62 37.06 37.36
N GLU A 94 -21.07 35.87 37.66
CA GLU A 94 -21.22 35.25 38.99
C GLU A 94 -20.01 35.50 39.90
N ALA A 95 -20.29 36.10 41.06
CA ALA A 95 -19.30 36.55 42.03
C ALA A 95 -18.37 35.45 42.60
N LYS A 96 -18.73 34.15 42.47
CA LYS A 96 -17.93 33.04 43.01
C LYS A 96 -16.66 32.76 42.21
N LEU A 97 -16.66 32.98 40.89
CA LEU A 97 -15.46 32.79 40.05
C LEU A 97 -14.38 33.88 40.27
N ARG A 98 -14.76 35.04 40.84
CA ARG A 98 -13.79 36.09 41.22
C ARG A 98 -12.86 35.68 42.36
N GLN A 99 -13.22 34.69 43.19
CA GLN A 99 -12.39 34.26 44.31
C GLN A 99 -11.15 33.45 43.87
N LEU A 100 -11.14 32.92 42.64
CA LEU A 100 -10.00 32.23 42.04
C LEU A 100 -8.96 33.17 41.40
N ARG A 101 -9.20 34.50 41.45
CA ARG A 101 -8.33 35.55 40.89
C ARG A 101 -6.84 35.44 41.27
N PRO A 102 -6.44 35.21 42.54
CA PRO A 102 -5.02 35.24 42.89
C PRO A 102 -4.24 34.00 42.41
N ILE A 103 -4.94 32.90 42.09
CA ILE A 103 -4.30 31.65 41.66
C ILE A 103 -4.10 31.64 40.13
N LEU A 104 -5.03 32.24 39.38
CA LEU A 104 -5.01 32.29 37.92
C LEU A 104 -4.10 33.39 37.33
N CYS A 105 -3.77 34.42 38.12
CA CYS A 105 -2.98 35.57 37.68
C CYS A 105 -1.57 35.62 38.30
N GLN A 106 -1.08 34.49 38.83
CA GLN A 106 0.30 34.45 39.31
C GLN A 106 1.21 34.21 38.10
N ASP A 107 1.96 35.26 37.73
CA ASP A 107 2.96 35.27 36.67
C ASP A 107 3.98 34.14 36.87
N ASN A 108 3.76 32.99 36.23
CA ASN A 108 4.77 31.96 36.09
C ASN A 108 4.67 31.34 34.70
N GLU A 109 5.54 31.77 33.81
CA GLU A 109 5.62 31.39 32.39
C GLU A 109 5.96 29.91 32.12
N LYS A 110 6.06 29.05 33.13
CA LYS A 110 6.44 27.64 32.94
C LYS A 110 5.61 26.73 33.83
N LEU A 111 4.58 26.11 33.22
CA LEU A 111 3.98 24.77 33.47
C LEU A 111 2.44 24.76 33.24
N ARG A 112 2.01 24.86 31.98
CA ARG A 112 0.58 24.87 31.60
C ARG A 112 -0.24 23.60 31.90
N PHE A 113 0.39 22.47 32.24
CA PHE A 113 -0.33 21.24 32.57
C PHE A 113 -0.59 21.06 34.08
N LEU A 114 0.28 21.63 34.93
CA LEU A 114 0.13 21.56 36.39
C LEU A 114 -1.02 22.46 36.87
N ASP A 115 -1.26 23.57 36.17
CA ASP A 115 -2.32 24.54 36.50
C ASP A 115 -3.74 23.96 36.32
N LEU A 116 -3.96 23.10 35.32
CA LEU A 116 -5.26 22.46 35.09
C LEU A 116 -5.61 21.44 36.19
N MET A 117 -4.59 20.75 36.72
CA MET A 117 -4.73 19.84 37.85
C MET A 117 -4.92 20.60 39.18
N MET A 118 -4.21 21.73 39.36
CA MET A 118 -4.40 22.61 40.51
C MET A 118 -5.77 23.31 40.50
N LEU A 119 -6.30 23.68 39.33
CA LEU A 119 -7.65 24.22 39.17
C LEU A 119 -8.74 23.19 39.49
N MET A 120 -8.58 21.94 39.07
CA MET A 120 -9.50 20.87 39.45
C MET A 120 -9.44 20.56 40.95
N LYS A 121 -8.24 20.60 41.57
CA LYS A 121 -8.08 20.42 43.01
C LYS A 121 -8.72 21.57 43.81
N ALA A 122 -8.49 22.82 43.41
CA ALA A 122 -9.08 24.00 44.04
C ALA A 122 -10.61 24.06 43.89
N GLY A 123 -11.15 23.61 42.74
CA GLY A 123 -12.59 23.48 42.53
C GLY A 123 -13.24 22.40 43.41
N ASN A 124 -12.53 21.30 43.65
CA ASN A 124 -12.95 20.23 44.55
C ASN A 124 -12.91 20.66 46.03
N ASP A 125 -11.88 21.41 46.45
CA ASP A 125 -11.76 21.94 47.81
C ASP A 125 -12.84 22.99 48.14
N GLN A 126 -13.40 23.67 47.13
CA GLN A 126 -14.51 24.61 47.28
C GLN A 126 -15.90 24.04 46.96
N ASN A 127 -16.00 22.71 46.76
CA ASN A 127 -17.25 21.99 46.53
C ASN A 127 -18.06 22.53 45.33
N ILE A 128 -17.35 22.95 44.27
CA ILE A 128 -17.95 23.46 43.02
C ILE A 128 -18.21 22.28 42.09
N ASN A 129 -19.42 22.21 41.51
CA ASN A 129 -19.79 21.13 40.61
C ASN A 129 -18.86 21.09 39.37
N PRO A 130 -18.28 19.93 39.00
CA PRO A 130 -17.26 19.81 37.96
C PRO A 130 -17.73 20.27 36.56
N SER A 131 -19.03 20.20 36.29
CA SER A 131 -19.65 20.66 35.05
C SER A 131 -19.51 22.17 34.83
N TYR A 132 -19.53 22.97 35.90
CA TYR A 132 -19.36 24.43 35.81
C TYR A 132 -17.90 24.83 35.57
N ILE A 133 -16.95 24.03 36.07
CA ILE A 133 -15.51 24.23 35.79
C ILE A 133 -15.23 23.89 34.31
N GLY A 134 -15.80 22.79 33.81
CA GLY A 134 -15.73 22.44 32.39
C GLY A 134 -16.34 23.49 31.47
N GLN A 135 -17.48 24.08 31.85
CA GLN A 135 -18.10 25.18 31.12
C GLN A 135 -17.29 26.48 31.20
N GLY A 136 -16.71 26.82 32.36
CA GLY A 136 -15.85 28.00 32.51
C GLY A 136 -14.55 27.90 31.70
N ILE A 137 -13.91 26.73 31.67
CA ILE A 137 -12.74 26.47 30.81
C ILE A 137 -13.14 26.51 29.33
N SER A 138 -14.26 25.90 28.97
CA SER A 138 -14.82 25.96 27.62
C SER A 138 -15.11 27.40 27.20
N GLN A 139 -15.67 28.24 28.08
CA GLN A 139 -15.95 29.65 27.83
C GLN A 139 -14.71 30.52 27.79
N CYS A 140 -13.69 30.28 28.61
CA CYS A 140 -12.39 30.96 28.48
C CYS A 140 -11.66 30.57 27.18
N VAL A 141 -11.88 29.36 26.67
CA VAL A 141 -11.37 28.93 25.36
C VAL A 141 -12.24 29.46 24.21
N THR A 142 -13.53 29.75 24.43
CA THR A 142 -14.48 30.16 23.38
C THR A 142 -14.86 31.65 23.36
N PHE A 143 -14.50 32.45 24.35
CA PHE A 143 -14.77 33.89 24.37
C PHE A 143 -13.56 34.73 23.93
N SER A 144 -13.16 34.54 22.67
CA SER A 144 -12.72 35.68 21.85
C SER A 144 -13.98 36.21 21.17
N GLY A 145 -14.70 37.07 21.88
CA GLY A 145 -15.88 37.81 21.42
C GLY A 145 -15.53 39.11 20.70
N GLY A 146 -14.35 39.21 20.08
CA GLY A 146 -14.26 39.95 18.82
C GLY A 146 -14.91 39.08 17.75
N ASN A 147 -15.39 39.65 16.65
CA ASN A 147 -15.72 38.83 15.49
C ASN A 147 -14.61 37.78 15.30
N MET A 148 -14.92 36.49 15.35
CA MET A 148 -14.13 35.52 14.60
C MET A 148 -14.40 35.80 13.11
N LEU A 149 -13.98 36.97 12.66
CA LEU A 149 -13.18 36.97 11.46
C LEU A 149 -12.07 35.98 11.83
N MET A 150 -12.10 34.81 11.19
CA MET A 150 -10.84 34.22 10.82
C MET A 150 -10.15 35.30 10.01
N ASP A 151 -9.48 36.23 10.71
CA ASP A 151 -8.50 37.10 10.13
C ASP A 151 -7.42 36.11 9.76
N PHE A 152 -7.56 35.55 8.56
CA PHE A 152 -6.47 35.02 7.80
C PHE A 152 -5.55 36.21 7.63
N GLY A 153 -4.80 36.55 8.69
CA GLY A 153 -3.79 37.58 8.63
C GLY A 153 -2.94 37.31 7.38
N PRO A 154 -2.34 38.33 6.76
CA PRO A 154 -1.72 38.25 5.44
C PRO A 154 -0.52 37.26 5.31
N ALA A 155 -0.33 36.35 6.27
CA ALA A 155 0.74 35.39 6.40
C ALA A 155 0.52 34.00 5.73
N SER A 156 -0.64 33.69 5.12
CA SER A 156 -0.88 32.34 4.58
C SER A 156 -0.70 32.16 3.06
N SER A 157 -0.64 33.25 2.28
CA SER A 157 -0.53 33.15 0.81
C SER A 157 0.77 32.50 0.35
N LYS A 158 1.89 32.74 1.04
CA LYS A 158 3.21 32.19 0.69
C LYS A 158 3.27 30.66 0.84
N TYR A 159 2.77 30.11 1.95
CA TYR A 159 2.71 28.66 2.17
C TYR A 159 1.76 27.98 1.17
N LEU A 160 0.65 28.62 0.83
CA LEU A 160 -0.28 28.12 -0.18
C LEU A 160 0.36 28.06 -1.56
N TRP A 161 1.04 29.13 -2.01
CA TRP A 161 1.75 29.12 -3.29
C TRP A 161 2.89 28.09 -3.31
N LEU A 162 3.57 27.87 -2.19
CA LEU A 162 4.60 26.83 -2.08
C LEU A 162 3.98 25.42 -2.17
N TYR A 163 2.83 25.18 -1.54
CA TYR A 163 2.09 23.93 -1.67
C TYR A 163 1.60 23.69 -3.11
N VAL A 164 1.10 24.72 -3.79
CA VAL A 164 0.72 24.65 -5.21
C VAL A 164 1.95 24.33 -6.09
N GLY A 165 3.11 24.94 -5.80
CA GLY A 165 4.36 24.63 -6.48
C GLY A 165 4.80 23.17 -6.27
N LEU A 166 4.78 22.68 -5.02
CA LEU A 166 5.13 21.29 -4.69
C LEU A 166 4.19 20.28 -5.35
N THR A 167 2.88 20.55 -5.35
CA THR A 167 1.89 19.69 -6.03
C THR A 167 2.09 19.67 -7.55
N ALA A 168 2.43 20.81 -8.18
CA ALA A 168 2.79 20.87 -9.59
C ALA A 168 4.05 20.06 -9.91
N ILE A 169 5.06 20.10 -9.03
CA ILE A 169 6.27 19.27 -9.16
C ILE A 169 5.92 17.78 -9.01
N LEU A 170 5.16 17.41 -7.97
CA LEU A 170 4.78 16.01 -7.71
C LEU A 170 3.95 15.42 -8.87
N THR A 171 3.00 16.18 -9.42
CA THR A 171 2.19 15.75 -10.57
C THR A 171 3.05 15.57 -11.81
N SER A 172 3.97 16.51 -12.08
CA SER A 172 4.93 16.40 -13.19
C SER A 172 5.84 15.18 -13.04
N LEU A 173 6.37 14.94 -11.83
CA LEU A 173 7.21 13.77 -11.53
C LEU A 173 6.43 12.46 -11.64
N THR A 174 5.16 12.45 -11.24
CA THR A 174 4.29 11.28 -11.40
C THR A 174 4.10 10.97 -12.87
N PHE A 175 3.81 11.97 -13.70
CA PHE A 175 3.69 11.80 -15.15
C PHE A 175 4.99 11.29 -15.78
N ILE A 176 6.14 11.90 -15.45
CA ILE A 176 7.45 11.47 -15.98
C ILE A 176 7.78 10.04 -15.54
N SER A 177 7.55 9.71 -14.26
CA SER A 177 7.78 8.35 -13.74
C SER A 177 6.91 7.31 -14.44
N SER A 178 5.63 7.62 -14.67
CA SER A 178 4.72 6.75 -15.42
C SER A 178 5.18 6.55 -16.86
N MET A 179 5.59 7.62 -17.56
CA MET A 179 6.15 7.53 -18.92
C MET A 179 7.42 6.70 -18.97
N MET A 180 8.34 6.89 -18.01
CA MET A 180 9.57 6.09 -17.92
C MET A 180 9.28 4.61 -17.66
N PHE A 181 8.33 4.32 -16.77
CA PHE A 181 7.90 2.94 -16.50
C PHE A 181 7.31 2.28 -17.75
N SER A 182 6.39 2.97 -18.45
CA SER A 182 5.80 2.47 -19.69
C SER A 182 6.85 2.22 -20.77
N ASN A 183 7.80 3.15 -20.96
CA ASN A 183 8.90 2.97 -21.92
C ASN A 183 9.80 1.78 -21.56
N PHE A 184 10.14 1.61 -20.28
CA PHE A 184 10.91 0.47 -19.79
C PHE A 184 10.18 -0.85 -20.06
N ALA A 185 8.89 -0.93 -19.71
CA ALA A 185 8.09 -2.13 -19.88
C ALA A 185 7.87 -2.48 -21.37
N LEU A 186 7.62 -1.49 -22.23
CA LEU A 186 7.56 -1.69 -23.68
C LEU A 186 8.89 -2.17 -24.26
N SER A 187 10.01 -1.63 -23.78
CA SER A 187 11.35 -2.10 -24.19
C SER A 187 11.60 -3.54 -23.72
N ALA A 188 11.16 -3.89 -22.52
CA ALA A 188 11.29 -5.23 -21.96
C ALA A 188 10.49 -6.25 -22.78
N SER A 189 9.23 -5.95 -23.05
CA SER A 189 8.35 -6.74 -23.92
C SER A 189 8.95 -6.97 -25.30
N LYS A 190 9.32 -5.89 -26.02
CA LYS A 190 9.95 -5.99 -27.35
C LYS A 190 11.20 -6.86 -27.33
N THR A 191 12.03 -6.71 -26.30
CA THR A 191 13.27 -7.49 -26.18
C THR A 191 12.98 -8.96 -25.91
N LEU A 192 12.01 -9.29 -25.05
CA LEU A 192 11.61 -10.66 -24.77
C LEU A 192 10.97 -11.31 -26.00
N HIS A 193 10.04 -10.62 -26.66
CA HIS A 193 9.41 -11.09 -27.89
C HIS A 193 10.44 -11.34 -29.00
N ASN A 194 11.34 -10.38 -29.26
CA ASN A 194 12.38 -10.54 -30.29
C ASN A 194 13.37 -11.67 -29.94
N LYS A 195 13.73 -11.85 -28.67
CA LYS A 195 14.56 -12.98 -28.23
C LYS A 195 13.85 -14.31 -28.45
N MET A 196 12.57 -14.40 -28.13
CA MET A 196 11.76 -15.59 -28.34
C MET A 196 11.64 -15.91 -29.84
N LEU A 197 11.29 -14.92 -30.66
CA LEU A 197 11.18 -15.05 -32.11
C LEU A 197 12.51 -15.47 -32.77
N ASN A 198 13.61 -14.80 -32.43
CA ASN A 198 14.94 -15.13 -32.96
C ASN A 198 15.39 -16.54 -32.55
N SER A 199 15.04 -16.98 -31.34
CA SER A 199 15.32 -18.34 -30.87
C SER A 199 14.49 -19.38 -31.63
N LEU A 200 13.22 -19.07 -31.90
CA LEU A 200 12.32 -19.92 -32.68
C LEU A 200 12.82 -20.09 -34.12
N LEU A 201 13.22 -19.00 -34.78
CA LEU A 201 13.75 -19.02 -36.16
C LEU A 201 15.07 -19.79 -36.29
N LYS A 202 15.88 -19.83 -35.23
CA LYS A 202 17.16 -20.57 -35.19
C LYS A 202 17.01 -22.01 -34.71
N THR A 203 15.80 -22.43 -34.35
CA THR A 203 15.56 -23.77 -33.83
C THR A 203 15.53 -24.80 -34.95
N LYS A 204 15.76 -26.08 -34.59
CA LYS A 204 15.78 -27.18 -35.58
C LYS A 204 14.36 -27.51 -36.06
N MET A 205 14.23 -27.97 -37.30
CA MET A 205 12.94 -28.42 -37.88
C MET A 205 12.23 -29.46 -36.99
N LEU A 206 12.99 -30.33 -36.31
CA LEU A 206 12.46 -31.31 -35.36
C LEU A 206 11.52 -30.69 -34.31
N PHE A 207 11.79 -29.47 -33.84
CA PHE A 207 10.92 -28.80 -32.87
C PHE A 207 9.54 -28.49 -33.45
N PHE A 208 9.47 -28.08 -34.72
CA PHE A 208 8.21 -27.78 -35.40
C PHE A 208 7.43 -29.05 -35.76
N GLU A 209 8.12 -30.17 -35.95
CA GLU A 209 7.49 -31.49 -36.16
C GLU A 209 6.94 -32.09 -34.86
N THR A 210 7.61 -31.87 -33.72
CA THR A 210 7.18 -32.44 -32.42
C THR A 210 6.24 -31.55 -31.63
N THR A 211 6.21 -30.25 -31.89
CA THR A 211 5.43 -29.27 -31.10
C THR A 211 4.20 -28.83 -31.90
N PRO A 212 2.98 -28.96 -31.35
CA PRO A 212 1.77 -28.51 -32.03
C PRO A 212 1.85 -27.02 -32.39
N GLN A 213 1.52 -26.67 -33.64
CA GLN A 213 1.55 -25.28 -34.10
C GLN A 213 0.71 -24.36 -33.21
N GLY A 214 -0.45 -24.83 -32.74
CA GLY A 214 -1.30 -24.07 -31.81
C GLY A 214 -0.62 -23.67 -30.50
N ARG A 215 0.30 -24.49 -29.97
CA ARG A 215 1.08 -24.14 -28.75
C ARG A 215 2.07 -23.02 -29.03
N ILE A 216 2.71 -23.04 -30.21
CA ILE A 216 3.66 -21.99 -30.63
C ILE A 216 2.93 -20.66 -30.81
N VAL A 217 1.78 -20.68 -31.49
CA VAL A 217 0.93 -19.49 -31.69
C VAL A 217 0.41 -18.96 -30.35
N ASN A 218 -0.04 -19.83 -29.45
CA ASN A 218 -0.54 -19.41 -28.13
C ASN A 218 0.55 -18.73 -27.29
N ARG A 219 1.82 -19.18 -27.36
CA ARG A 219 2.94 -18.48 -26.70
C ARG A 219 3.25 -17.11 -27.31
N LEU A 220 3.25 -17.02 -28.63
CA LEU A 220 3.53 -15.76 -29.35
C LEU A 220 2.41 -14.72 -29.23
N SER A 221 1.18 -15.16 -28.99
CA SER A 221 0.00 -14.29 -28.86
C SER A 221 -0.38 -14.11 -27.39
N LYS A 222 -1.01 -15.12 -26.79
CA LYS A 222 -1.61 -15.04 -25.44
C LYS A 222 -0.59 -14.79 -24.34
N ASP A 223 0.53 -15.52 -24.32
CA ASP A 223 1.53 -15.32 -23.26
C ASP A 223 2.25 -13.98 -23.42
N THR A 224 2.41 -13.49 -24.65
CA THR A 224 2.95 -12.15 -24.93
C THR A 224 1.97 -11.06 -24.49
N ASP A 225 0.67 -11.25 -24.74
CA ASP A 225 -0.39 -10.33 -24.30
C ASP A 225 -0.48 -10.24 -22.77
N SER A 226 -0.40 -11.37 -22.06
CA SER A 226 -0.31 -11.40 -20.58
C SER A 226 0.91 -10.64 -20.07
N LEU A 227 2.06 -10.77 -20.74
CA LEU A 227 3.29 -10.05 -20.41
C LEU A 227 3.15 -8.53 -20.62
N ASP A 228 2.47 -8.12 -21.69
CA ASP A 228 2.34 -6.73 -22.10
C ASP A 228 1.27 -5.97 -21.31
N SER A 229 0.21 -6.64 -20.89
CA SER A 229 -0.94 -6.02 -20.22
C SER A 229 -0.92 -6.28 -18.71
N SER A 230 -1.19 -7.52 -18.31
CA SER A 230 -1.34 -7.94 -16.91
C SER A 230 -0.06 -7.77 -16.12
N LEU A 231 1.06 -8.32 -16.61
CA LEU A 231 2.32 -8.28 -15.89
C LEU A 231 2.84 -6.85 -15.74
N MET A 232 2.74 -6.03 -16.79
CA MET A 232 3.12 -4.61 -16.75
C MET A 232 2.29 -3.83 -15.73
N SER A 233 0.98 -4.05 -15.69
CA SER A 233 0.07 -3.40 -14.74
C SER A 233 0.40 -3.78 -13.28
N TYR A 234 0.54 -5.08 -13.00
CA TYR A 234 0.89 -5.55 -11.66
C TYR A 234 2.28 -5.11 -11.23
N SER A 235 3.25 -5.09 -12.14
CA SER A 235 4.59 -4.59 -11.86
C SER A 235 4.60 -3.11 -11.51
N SER A 236 3.85 -2.29 -12.26
CA SER A 236 3.73 -0.85 -12.01
C SER A 236 3.17 -0.57 -10.62
N THR A 237 2.06 -1.25 -10.29
CA THR A 237 1.39 -1.08 -9.00
C THR A 237 2.22 -1.66 -7.86
N GLY A 238 2.82 -2.84 -8.04
CA GLY A 238 3.70 -3.47 -7.05
C GLY A 238 4.94 -2.62 -6.74
N THR A 239 5.58 -2.04 -7.76
CA THR A 239 6.73 -1.16 -7.58
C THR A 239 6.33 0.14 -6.88
N THR A 240 5.22 0.76 -7.30
CA THR A 240 4.72 2.01 -6.68
C THR A 240 4.35 1.81 -5.21
N THR A 241 3.62 0.74 -4.88
CA THR A 241 3.24 0.43 -3.49
C THR A 241 4.44 0.10 -2.63
N LEU A 242 5.45 -0.59 -3.17
CA LEU A 242 6.71 -0.87 -2.48
C LEU A 242 7.46 0.41 -2.11
N PHE A 243 7.65 1.33 -3.07
CA PHE A 243 8.31 2.61 -2.77
C PHE A 243 7.52 3.45 -1.77
N MET A 244 6.19 3.46 -1.86
CA MET A 244 5.31 4.17 -0.92
C MET A 244 5.44 3.63 0.51
N LEU A 245 5.48 2.30 0.69
CA LEU A 245 5.71 1.69 2.00
C LEU A 245 7.07 2.08 2.59
N PHE A 246 8.15 2.00 1.78
CA PHE A 246 9.47 2.44 2.22
C PHE A 246 9.49 3.93 2.58
N GLY A 247 8.89 4.78 1.76
CA GLY A 247 8.77 6.21 2.00
C GLY A 247 8.07 6.51 3.33
N MET A 248 6.96 5.84 3.62
CA MET A 248 6.22 5.98 4.88
C MET A 248 7.04 5.51 6.09
N PHE A 249 7.68 4.33 6.02
CA PHE A 249 8.52 3.83 7.13
C PHE A 249 9.73 4.73 7.40
N ILE A 250 10.37 5.24 6.35
CA ILE A 250 11.48 6.20 6.47
C ILE A 250 10.98 7.51 7.10
N SER A 251 9.85 8.04 6.62
CA SER A 251 9.25 9.26 7.17
C SER A 251 8.89 9.12 8.66
N ILE A 252 8.31 7.99 9.08
CA ILE A 252 8.02 7.73 10.50
C ILE A 252 9.32 7.68 11.31
N THR A 253 10.37 7.05 10.77
CA THR A 253 11.66 6.89 11.45
C THR A 253 12.38 8.22 11.62
N ILE A 254 12.34 9.10 10.61
CA ILE A 254 12.94 10.45 10.66
C ILE A 254 12.29 11.29 11.76
N VAL A 255 10.95 11.22 11.88
CA VAL A 255 10.19 12.00 12.86
C VAL A 255 10.28 11.41 14.27
N ASN A 256 10.18 10.09 14.40
CA ASN A 256 10.10 9.41 15.68
C ASN A 256 10.90 8.11 15.66
N TRP A 257 12.21 8.22 15.86
CA TRP A 257 13.14 7.09 15.82
C TRP A 257 12.77 5.90 16.74
N PRO A 258 12.16 6.07 17.94
CA PRO A 258 11.76 4.94 18.81
C PRO A 258 10.73 4.01 18.16
N CYS A 259 9.97 4.46 17.15
CA CYS A 259 9.03 3.60 16.41
C CYS A 259 9.73 2.43 15.69
N LEU A 260 11.04 2.50 15.45
CA LEU A 260 11.81 1.39 14.87
C LEU A 260 11.70 0.09 15.68
N ILE A 261 11.56 0.20 17.01
CA ILE A 261 11.41 -0.94 17.91
C ILE A 261 10.17 -1.78 17.55
N ILE A 262 9.13 -1.15 16.99
CA ILE A 262 7.92 -1.82 16.53
C ILE A 262 8.03 -2.21 15.05
N ILE A 263 8.55 -1.31 14.21
CA ILE A 263 8.63 -1.52 12.75
C ILE A 263 9.43 -2.78 12.42
N ILE A 264 10.58 -2.99 13.06
CA ILE A 264 11.48 -4.12 12.74
C ILE A 264 10.80 -5.48 13.03
N PRO A 265 10.24 -5.74 14.23
CA PRO A 265 9.48 -6.96 14.50
C PRO A 265 8.26 -7.13 13.58
N SER A 266 7.52 -6.06 13.28
CA SER A 266 6.35 -6.15 12.39
C SER A 266 6.75 -6.59 10.97
N ILE A 267 7.84 -6.05 10.43
CA ILE A 267 8.38 -6.47 9.12
C ILE A 267 8.83 -7.93 9.16
N PHE A 268 9.48 -8.36 10.25
CA PHE A 268 9.93 -9.75 10.41
C PHE A 268 8.74 -10.73 10.44
N ILE A 269 7.71 -10.44 11.24
CA ILE A 269 6.50 -11.27 11.30
C ILE A 269 5.79 -11.30 9.95
N PHE A 270 5.68 -10.14 9.27
CA PHE A 270 5.12 -10.07 7.93
C PHE A 270 5.89 -10.98 6.95
N TYR A 271 7.22 -10.93 6.97
CA TYR A 271 8.07 -11.77 6.12
C TYR A 271 7.82 -13.27 6.34
N LEU A 272 7.67 -13.71 7.60
CA LEU A 272 7.37 -15.11 7.92
C LEU A 272 6.01 -15.55 7.34
N ILE A 273 4.97 -14.74 7.55
CA ILE A 273 3.63 -15.02 7.04
C ILE A 273 3.64 -15.04 5.51
N TYR A 274 4.27 -14.04 4.88
CA TYR A 274 4.37 -13.92 3.44
C TYR A 274 5.12 -15.10 2.81
N ASN A 275 6.20 -15.58 3.43
CA ASN A 275 6.98 -16.71 2.93
C ASN A 275 6.18 -18.03 2.92
N VAL A 276 5.32 -18.26 3.92
CA VAL A 276 4.40 -19.41 3.92
C VAL A 276 3.36 -19.23 2.83
N PHE A 277 2.75 -18.05 2.75
CA PHE A 277 1.71 -17.75 1.77
C PHE A 277 2.21 -17.93 0.31
N ARG A 278 3.39 -17.37 -0.01
CA ARG A 278 4.03 -17.45 -1.32
C ARG A 278 4.23 -18.90 -1.81
N LYS A 279 4.44 -19.85 -0.89
CA LYS A 279 4.62 -21.28 -1.23
C LYS A 279 3.29 -22.02 -1.47
N VAL A 280 2.21 -21.58 -0.83
CA VAL A 280 0.91 -22.27 -0.83
C VAL A 280 -0.01 -21.75 -1.93
N TYR A 281 -0.10 -20.42 -2.07
CA TYR A 281 -1.07 -19.81 -2.97
C TYR A 281 -0.93 -20.21 -4.45
N PRO A 282 0.28 -20.23 -5.06
CA PRO A 282 0.41 -20.66 -6.46
C PRO A 282 -0.08 -22.09 -6.71
N LYS A 283 0.07 -22.99 -5.74
CA LYS A 283 -0.44 -24.36 -5.82
C LYS A 283 -1.96 -24.39 -5.81
N ALA A 284 -2.59 -23.59 -4.96
CA ALA A 284 -4.05 -23.46 -4.93
C ALA A 284 -4.61 -22.86 -6.24
N LYS A 285 -3.98 -21.78 -6.75
CA LYS A 285 -4.31 -21.17 -8.04
C LYS A 285 -4.17 -22.17 -9.20
N ARG A 286 -3.15 -23.04 -9.17
CA ARG A 286 -3.00 -24.12 -10.15
C ARG A 286 -4.13 -25.13 -10.08
N ILE A 287 -4.53 -25.56 -8.88
CA ILE A 287 -5.63 -26.52 -8.71
C ILE A 287 -6.93 -25.92 -9.24
N SER A 288 -7.23 -24.65 -8.94
CA SER A 288 -8.43 -23.98 -9.45
C SER A 288 -8.39 -23.83 -10.98
N ALA A 289 -7.23 -23.54 -11.57
CA ALA A 289 -7.07 -23.48 -13.02
C ALA A 289 -7.32 -24.84 -13.70
N ILE A 290 -6.77 -25.93 -13.14
CA ILE A 290 -6.96 -27.29 -13.69
C ILE A 290 -8.42 -27.73 -13.53
N ALA A 291 -9.05 -27.44 -12.39
CA ALA A 291 -10.42 -27.84 -12.09
C ALA A 291 -11.46 -27.18 -13.03
N ARG A 292 -11.12 -26.07 -13.72
CA ARG A 292 -12.00 -25.44 -14.72
C ARG A 292 -12.02 -26.17 -16.06
N SER A 293 -10.97 -26.92 -16.42
CA SER A 293 -10.86 -27.56 -17.73
C SER A 293 -11.98 -28.58 -18.02
N PRO A 294 -12.38 -29.46 -17.08
CA PRO A 294 -13.48 -30.40 -17.31
C PRO A 294 -14.81 -29.72 -17.64
N VAL A 295 -15.08 -28.57 -17.02
CA VAL A 295 -16.31 -27.78 -17.28
C VAL A 295 -16.35 -27.33 -18.74
N TYR A 296 -15.24 -26.80 -19.26
CA TYR A 296 -15.15 -26.40 -20.66
C TYR A 296 -15.27 -27.60 -21.62
N ASN A 297 -14.68 -28.74 -21.26
CA ASN A 297 -14.77 -29.94 -22.09
C ASN A 297 -16.20 -30.43 -22.21
N VAL A 298 -16.94 -30.56 -21.09
CA VAL A 298 -18.35 -30.97 -21.11
C VAL A 298 -19.21 -29.99 -21.91
N CYS A 299 -18.98 -28.67 -21.77
CA CYS A 299 -19.67 -27.67 -22.58
C CYS A 299 -19.38 -27.83 -24.09
N ASN A 300 -18.12 -27.96 -24.47
CA ASN A 300 -17.73 -28.10 -25.88
C ASN A 300 -18.30 -29.39 -26.48
N GLU A 301 -18.17 -30.52 -25.80
CA GLU A 301 -18.75 -31.80 -26.24
C GLU A 301 -20.28 -31.73 -26.36
N THR A 302 -20.95 -31.03 -25.44
CA THR A 302 -22.40 -30.83 -25.51
C THR A 302 -22.79 -29.98 -26.71
N MET A 303 -22.02 -28.94 -27.03
CA MET A 303 -22.28 -28.08 -28.19
C MET A 303 -22.09 -28.84 -29.51
N ASP A 304 -21.02 -29.64 -29.61
CA ASP A 304 -20.70 -30.42 -30.81
C ASP A 304 -21.70 -31.56 -31.04
N CYS A 305 -22.15 -32.22 -29.97
CA CYS A 305 -23.02 -33.40 -30.04
C CYS A 305 -24.50 -33.12 -29.69
N LEU A 306 -24.93 -31.86 -29.74
CA LEU A 306 -26.26 -31.45 -29.24
C LEU A 306 -27.43 -32.21 -29.88
N SER A 307 -27.38 -32.42 -31.20
CA SER A 307 -28.42 -33.16 -31.94
C SER A 307 -28.50 -34.62 -31.49
N THR A 308 -27.34 -35.24 -31.28
CA THR A 308 -27.22 -36.65 -30.83
C THR A 308 -27.76 -36.80 -29.42
N ILE A 309 -27.35 -35.94 -28.49
CA ILE A 309 -27.85 -35.96 -27.10
C ILE A 309 -29.37 -35.81 -27.06
N ARG A 310 -29.94 -34.92 -27.88
CA ARG A 310 -31.39 -34.72 -27.98
C ARG A 310 -32.11 -35.91 -28.63
N ALA A 311 -31.51 -36.55 -29.62
CA ALA A 311 -32.08 -37.71 -30.28
C ALA A 311 -32.16 -38.93 -29.34
N TYR A 312 -31.16 -39.11 -28.46
CA TYR A 312 -31.14 -40.19 -27.48
C TYR A 312 -31.89 -39.87 -26.17
N GLY A 313 -32.27 -38.61 -25.93
CA GLY A 313 -32.98 -38.22 -24.70
C GLY A 313 -32.11 -38.18 -23.44
N GLU A 314 -30.78 -38.09 -23.59
CA GLU A 314 -29.80 -38.16 -22.50
C GLU A 314 -29.39 -36.77 -21.95
N GLN A 315 -30.28 -35.77 -22.04
CA GLN A 315 -29.98 -34.42 -21.57
C GLN A 315 -29.74 -34.37 -20.05
N SER A 316 -30.47 -35.19 -19.27
CA SER A 316 -30.35 -35.24 -17.82
C SER A 316 -28.98 -35.74 -17.38
N GLN A 317 -28.44 -36.78 -18.04
CA GLN A 317 -27.13 -37.33 -17.74
C GLN A 317 -26.02 -36.32 -18.03
N MET A 318 -26.09 -35.64 -19.19
CA MET A 318 -25.13 -34.59 -19.54
C MET A 318 -25.17 -33.42 -18.55
N LEU A 319 -26.36 -33.06 -18.08
CA LEU A 319 -26.55 -31.99 -17.10
C LEU A 319 -26.01 -32.35 -15.72
N GLU A 320 -26.12 -33.62 -15.30
CA GLU A 320 -25.51 -34.13 -14.07
C GLU A 320 -23.98 -34.10 -14.15
N MET A 321 -23.39 -34.59 -15.25
CA MET A 321 -21.94 -34.49 -15.46
C MET A 321 -21.43 -33.05 -15.42
N PHE A 322 -22.18 -32.11 -16.02
CA PHE A 322 -21.85 -30.69 -15.93
C PHE A 322 -21.92 -30.16 -14.48
N ARG A 323 -22.96 -30.53 -13.72
CA ARG A 323 -23.11 -30.13 -12.32
C ARG A 323 -21.96 -30.64 -11.46
N ASP A 324 -21.55 -31.89 -11.63
CA ASP A 324 -20.44 -32.47 -10.88
C ASP A 324 -19.11 -31.80 -11.22
N ALA A 325 -18.81 -31.62 -12.50
CA ALA A 325 -17.62 -30.90 -12.95
C ALA A 325 -17.62 -29.45 -12.43
N SER A 326 -18.76 -28.76 -12.49
CA SER A 326 -18.91 -27.39 -12.01
C SER A 326 -18.76 -27.31 -10.49
N ASN A 327 -19.27 -28.28 -9.73
CA ASN A 327 -19.14 -28.32 -8.27
C ASN A 327 -17.67 -28.51 -7.85
N HIS A 328 -16.95 -29.42 -8.53
CA HIS A 328 -15.51 -29.58 -8.34
C HIS A 328 -14.73 -28.31 -8.68
N ALA A 329 -15.05 -27.64 -9.79
CA ALA A 329 -14.42 -26.36 -10.15
C ALA A 329 -14.70 -25.26 -9.12
N CYS A 330 -15.95 -25.15 -8.67
CA CYS A 330 -16.37 -24.14 -7.70
C CYS A 330 -15.68 -24.35 -6.35
N SER A 331 -15.63 -25.60 -5.85
CA SER A 331 -14.94 -25.92 -4.59
C SER A 331 -13.44 -25.57 -4.64
N ALA A 332 -12.76 -25.83 -5.77
CA ALA A 332 -11.37 -25.44 -5.95
C ALA A 332 -11.16 -23.91 -5.95
N VAL A 333 -12.04 -23.16 -6.63
CA VAL A 333 -12.01 -21.68 -6.63
C VAL A 333 -12.31 -21.13 -5.23
N PHE A 334 -13.24 -21.75 -4.49
CA PHE A 334 -13.54 -21.36 -3.12
C PHE A 334 -12.32 -21.51 -2.20
N MET A 335 -11.57 -22.62 -2.32
CA MET A 335 -10.32 -22.81 -1.57
C MET A 335 -9.26 -21.76 -1.93
N GLU A 336 -9.10 -21.44 -3.21
CA GLU A 336 -8.18 -20.38 -3.66
C GLU A 336 -8.51 -19.03 -3.01
N GLN A 337 -9.79 -18.63 -3.04
CA GLN A 337 -10.26 -17.39 -2.43
C GLN A 337 -10.13 -17.40 -0.91
N GLY A 338 -10.37 -18.55 -0.27
CA GLY A 338 -10.17 -18.75 1.16
C GLY A 338 -8.73 -18.49 1.59
N ILE A 339 -7.75 -18.98 0.82
CA ILE A 339 -6.32 -18.76 1.08
C ILE A 339 -5.94 -17.27 0.92
N MET A 340 -6.45 -16.61 -0.13
CA MET A 340 -6.27 -15.17 -0.30
C MET A 340 -6.85 -14.37 0.87
N ARG A 341 -8.06 -14.70 1.30
CA ARG A 341 -8.72 -14.03 2.42
C ARG A 341 -8.00 -14.25 3.75
N TRP A 342 -7.46 -15.45 3.96
CA TRP A 342 -6.63 -15.76 5.13
C TRP A 342 -5.43 -14.81 5.23
N MET A 343 -4.74 -14.55 4.11
CA MET A 343 -3.61 -13.63 4.08
C MET A 343 -4.02 -12.18 4.36
N ILE A 344 -5.04 -11.68 3.68
CA ILE A 344 -5.57 -10.32 3.90
C ILE A 344 -5.98 -10.14 5.36
N PHE A 345 -6.63 -11.13 5.96
CA PHE A 345 -7.03 -11.09 7.37
C PHE A 345 -5.82 -11.05 8.32
N ARG A 346 -4.81 -11.91 8.11
CA ARG A 346 -3.60 -11.94 8.96
C ARG A 346 -2.78 -10.66 8.86
N VAL A 347 -2.60 -10.14 7.64
CA VAL A 347 -1.93 -8.85 7.41
C VAL A 347 -2.75 -7.71 8.03
N GLY A 348 -4.08 -7.75 7.92
CA GLY A 348 -4.98 -6.78 8.54
C GLY A 348 -4.85 -6.73 10.07
N ILE A 349 -4.78 -7.89 10.74
CA ILE A 349 -4.53 -7.95 12.19
C ILE A 349 -3.16 -7.36 12.52
N LEU A 350 -2.11 -7.77 11.80
CA LEU A 350 -0.74 -7.28 12.02
C LEU A 350 -0.66 -5.75 11.87
N CYS A 351 -1.28 -5.21 10.83
CA CYS A 351 -1.30 -3.76 10.58
C CYS A 351 -2.15 -3.01 11.62
N SER A 352 -3.23 -3.61 12.11
CA SER A 352 -4.06 -3.01 13.16
C SER A 352 -3.30 -2.94 14.48
N CYS A 353 -2.60 -4.03 14.87
CA CYS A 353 -1.71 -4.03 16.03
C CYS A 353 -0.58 -2.99 15.88
N PHE A 354 0.02 -2.93 14.69
CA PHE A 354 1.04 -1.95 14.35
C PHE A 354 0.52 -0.50 14.50
N ALA A 355 -0.62 -0.17 13.91
CA ALA A 355 -1.24 1.15 14.01
C ALA A 355 -1.58 1.53 15.46
N LEU A 356 -2.13 0.61 16.25
CA LEU A 356 -2.39 0.82 17.67
C LEU A 356 -1.10 1.11 18.44
N SER A 357 -0.07 0.30 18.23
CA SER A 357 1.21 0.43 18.93
C SER A 357 1.95 1.73 18.56
N ILE A 358 1.96 2.12 17.29
CA ILE A 358 2.53 3.40 16.84
C ILE A 358 1.74 4.59 17.42
N THR A 359 0.41 4.52 17.41
CA THR A 359 -0.42 5.60 17.97
C THR A 359 -0.16 5.76 19.47
N PHE A 360 -0.04 4.65 20.20
CA PHE A 360 0.28 4.67 21.62
C PHE A 360 1.66 5.29 21.89
N ILE A 361 2.69 4.90 21.13
CA ILE A 361 4.02 5.53 21.21
C ILE A 361 3.95 7.02 20.88
N ALA A 362 3.22 7.41 19.82
CA ALA A 362 3.11 8.80 19.40
C ALA A 362 2.52 9.66 20.53
N ILE A 363 1.40 9.23 21.13
CA ILE A 363 0.74 9.91 22.26
C ILE A 363 1.67 9.97 23.48
N PHE A 364 2.37 8.88 23.79
CA PHE A 364 3.28 8.84 24.94
C PHE A 364 4.50 9.75 24.74
N MET A 365 4.99 9.91 23.51
CA MET A 365 6.15 10.73 23.18
C MET A 365 5.81 12.22 22.98
N THR A 366 4.56 12.56 22.66
CA THR A 366 4.08 13.95 22.53
C THR A 366 4.51 14.87 23.68
N PRO A 367 4.37 14.52 24.98
CA PRO A 367 4.79 15.38 26.09
C PRO A 367 6.32 15.54 26.24
N PHE A 368 7.11 14.63 25.66
CA PHE A 368 8.58 14.64 25.79
C PHE A 368 9.28 15.34 24.63
N SER A 369 8.64 15.45 23.45
CA SER A 369 9.21 16.07 22.27
C SER A 369 8.18 16.92 21.51
N GLN A 370 8.48 18.21 21.40
CA GLN A 370 7.67 19.16 20.62
C GLN A 370 7.68 18.82 19.11
N GLU A 371 8.76 18.25 18.60
CA GLU A 371 8.83 17.80 17.20
C GLU A 371 7.83 16.67 16.95
N VAL A 372 7.77 15.69 17.85
CA VAL A 372 6.81 14.58 17.73
C VAL A 372 5.37 15.09 17.82
N ALA A 373 5.10 16.09 18.68
CA ALA A 373 3.79 16.71 18.79
C ALA A 373 3.32 17.32 17.45
N ASN A 374 4.21 17.98 16.72
CA ASN A 374 3.91 18.62 15.44
C ASN A 374 3.57 17.63 14.31
N TYR A 375 4.13 16.42 14.37
CA TYR A 375 3.99 15.40 13.33
C TYR A 375 3.13 14.20 13.75
N THR A 376 2.51 14.25 14.93
CA THR A 376 1.69 13.15 15.47
C THR A 376 0.54 12.78 14.53
N GLY A 377 -0.15 13.78 13.95
CA GLY A 377 -1.24 13.54 13.00
C GLY A 377 -0.79 12.79 11.73
N LEU A 378 0.41 13.07 11.24
CA LEU A 378 1.01 12.38 10.10
C LEU A 378 1.37 10.94 10.45
N ILE A 379 2.01 10.71 11.60
CA ILE A 379 2.37 9.38 12.08
C ILE A 379 1.13 8.49 12.22
N VAL A 380 0.07 8.99 12.84
CA VAL A 380 -1.19 8.25 13.02
C VAL A 380 -1.84 7.94 11.66
N SER A 381 -1.90 8.93 10.76
CA SER A 381 -2.45 8.75 9.41
C SER A 381 -1.68 7.71 8.60
N TYR A 382 -0.34 7.68 8.72
CA TYR A 382 0.51 6.69 8.08
C TYR A 382 0.32 5.30 8.69
N GLY A 383 0.17 5.19 10.01
CA GLY A 383 -0.14 3.93 10.70
C GLY A 383 -1.37 3.23 10.11
N PHE A 384 -2.45 3.98 9.85
CA PHE A 384 -3.65 3.44 9.20
C PHE A 384 -3.45 3.18 7.70
N SER A 385 -2.79 4.09 6.99
CA SER A 385 -2.60 3.99 5.53
C SER A 385 -1.74 2.79 5.12
N ILE A 386 -0.73 2.46 5.93
CA ILE A 386 0.15 1.29 5.71
C ILE A 386 -0.67 0.00 5.61
N SER A 387 -1.77 -0.14 6.38
CA SER A 387 -2.64 -1.32 6.31
C SER A 387 -3.24 -1.54 4.92
N LEU A 388 -3.75 -0.47 4.31
CA LEU A 388 -4.35 -0.53 2.98
C LEU A 388 -3.29 -0.82 1.91
N ILE A 389 -2.17 -0.09 1.97
CA ILE A 389 -1.10 -0.19 0.97
C ILE A 389 -0.41 -1.55 1.04
N LEU A 390 -0.18 -2.10 2.23
CA LEU A 390 0.45 -3.40 2.39
C LEU A 390 -0.44 -4.54 1.86
N ASN A 391 -1.75 -4.46 2.09
CA ASN A 391 -2.70 -5.43 1.49
C ASN A 391 -2.68 -5.33 -0.05
N GLN A 392 -2.68 -4.11 -0.60
CA GLN A 392 -2.57 -3.90 -2.04
C GLN A 392 -1.26 -4.47 -2.60
N PHE A 393 -0.14 -4.27 -1.90
CA PHE A 393 1.16 -4.81 -2.27
C PHE A 393 1.14 -6.35 -2.29
N VAL A 394 0.58 -7.00 -1.27
CA VAL A 394 0.49 -8.46 -1.23
C VAL A 394 -0.32 -9.00 -2.41
N ILE A 395 -1.51 -8.45 -2.67
CA ILE A 395 -2.36 -8.89 -3.77
C ILE A 395 -1.66 -8.71 -5.12
N THR A 396 -1.04 -7.56 -5.35
CA THR A 396 -0.37 -7.24 -6.61
C THR A 396 0.86 -8.11 -6.84
N MET A 397 1.69 -8.35 -5.82
CA MET A 397 2.85 -9.24 -5.94
C MET A 397 2.46 -10.68 -6.25
N VAL A 398 1.34 -11.14 -5.70
CA VAL A 398 0.87 -12.51 -5.89
C VAL A 398 0.27 -12.69 -7.28
N ASN A 399 -0.48 -11.71 -7.77
CA ASN A 399 -0.95 -11.70 -9.15
C ASN A 399 0.21 -11.57 -10.13
N PHE A 400 1.21 -10.74 -9.83
CA PHE A 400 2.44 -10.62 -10.61
C PHE A 400 3.17 -11.97 -10.72
N GLU A 401 3.37 -12.67 -9.61
CA GLU A 401 3.97 -14.01 -9.62
C GLU A 401 3.12 -15.06 -10.31
N GLY A 402 1.81 -14.84 -10.37
CA GLY A 402 0.89 -15.73 -11.08
C GLY A 402 0.88 -15.55 -12.59
N GLU A 403 1.42 -14.45 -13.12
CA GLU A 403 1.55 -14.17 -14.56
C GLU A 403 2.99 -14.39 -15.08
N MET A 404 3.96 -14.62 -14.19
CA MET A 404 5.37 -14.95 -14.49
C MET A 404 5.61 -16.46 -14.50
#